data_AF-A0A3D1QWB8-F1
#
_entry.id   AF-A0A3D1QWB8-F1
#
_cell.length_a   1.000
_cell.length_b   1.000
_cell.length_c   1.000
_cell.angle_alpha   90.00
_cell.angle_beta   90.00
_cell.angle_gamma   90.00
#
_symmetry.space_group_name_H-M   'P 1'
#
loop_
_entity.id
_entity.type
_entity.pdbx_description
1 polymer ?
#
loop_
_entity_poly.entity_id
_entity_poly.type
_entity_poly.pdbx_seq_one_letter_code
_entity_poly.pdbx_strand_id
1 'polypeptide(L)'
;EFAAVMKPLLEKDPAARRRRDPGTPISIFEPVESALRKAGLDADELDMILLIGGSSENPYLQAALHGFSEAEVEVPRDLRVHVSTGAALNSLFLNGFGVNVVRPITSEPILVVTREQGLQTLVPAGTEIPCAPVTIRDLRASGRKGRQGSKCRSASRARTSSSASSRLSRAVQTASPGGPPST
;
A
#
# COMPACT_ATOMS: atom_id res chain seq x y z
N GLU A 1 29.11 -2.37 15.90
CA GLU A 1 28.99 -1.41 14.78
C GLU A 1 27.67 -1.57 14.02
N PHE A 2 27.37 -2.76 13.46
CA PHE A 2 26.13 -2.98 12.70
C PHE A 2 24.82 -2.76 13.48
N ALA A 3 24.78 -3.12 14.78
CA ALA A 3 23.62 -2.86 15.64
C ALA A 3 23.23 -1.37 15.71
N ALA A 4 24.22 -0.46 15.65
CA ALA A 4 23.96 0.98 15.66
C ALA A 4 23.31 1.44 14.35
N VAL A 5 23.72 0.86 13.21
CA VAL A 5 23.13 1.10 11.90
C VAL A 5 21.68 0.60 11.84
N MET A 6 21.38 -0.51 12.50
CA MET A 6 20.03 -1.09 12.54
C MET A 6 19.06 -0.32 13.44
N LYS A 7 19.56 0.48 14.38
CA LYS A 7 18.73 1.17 15.38
C LYS A 7 17.56 1.96 14.78
N PRO A 8 17.72 2.78 13.72
CA PRO A 8 16.60 3.54 13.19
C PRO A 8 15.54 2.69 12.49
N LEU A 9 15.94 1.54 11.95
CA LEU A 9 15.04 0.56 11.30
C LEU A 9 14.21 -0.22 12.33
N LEU A 10 14.76 -0.43 13.53
CA LEU A 10 14.15 -1.21 14.61
C LEU A 10 13.56 -0.33 15.73
N GLU A 11 13.50 0.99 15.53
CA GLU A 11 12.95 1.93 16.51
C GLU A 11 11.48 1.58 16.80
N LYS A 12 11.14 1.37 18.08
CA LYS A 12 9.80 0.96 18.54
C LYS A 12 8.93 2.14 18.97
N ASP A 13 9.52 3.25 19.39
CA ASP A 13 8.77 4.39 19.93
C ASP A 13 8.16 5.27 18.81
N PRO A 14 6.83 5.38 18.69
CA PRO A 14 6.19 6.26 17.72
C PRO A 14 6.60 7.74 17.86
N ALA A 15 6.91 8.21 19.06
CA ALA A 15 7.33 9.59 19.29
C ALA A 15 8.75 9.84 18.74
N ALA A 16 9.70 8.93 19.01
CA ALA A 16 11.03 8.97 18.43
C ALA A 16 11.00 8.94 16.89
N ARG A 17 10.16 8.08 16.29
CA ARG A 17 10.01 7.99 14.82
C ARG A 17 9.48 9.28 14.17
N ARG A 18 8.64 10.07 14.87
CA ARG A 18 8.11 11.35 14.36
C ARG A 18 9.15 12.47 14.36
N ARG A 19 10.13 12.40 15.26
CA ARG A 19 11.23 13.37 15.38
C ARG A 19 12.44 13.04 14.50
N ARG A 20 12.31 11.99 13.69
CA ARG A 20 13.37 11.46 12.84
C ARG A 20 13.83 12.47 11.78
N ASP A 21 15.14 12.54 11.57
CA ASP A 21 15.74 13.38 10.53
C ASP A 21 15.35 12.90 9.12
N PRO A 22 15.08 13.83 8.18
CA PRO A 22 14.87 13.51 6.78
C PRO A 22 16.04 12.69 6.22
N GLY A 23 15.75 11.56 5.58
CA GLY A 23 16.77 10.64 5.02
C GLY A 23 17.09 9.43 5.90
N THR A 24 16.61 9.41 7.14
CA THR A 24 16.69 8.21 7.99
C THR A 24 15.66 7.17 7.53
N PRO A 25 15.99 5.85 7.53
CA PRO A 25 15.06 4.81 7.10
C PRO A 25 13.79 4.77 7.95
N ILE A 26 12.68 4.38 7.34
CA ILE A 26 11.40 4.12 8.00
C ILE A 26 11.55 2.87 8.88
N SER A 27 10.98 2.90 10.09
CA SER A 27 11.00 1.72 10.97
C SER A 27 10.10 0.61 10.41
N ILE A 28 10.50 -0.65 10.57
CA ILE A 28 9.71 -1.81 10.12
C ILE A 28 8.33 -1.89 10.79
N PHE A 29 8.18 -1.28 11.95
CA PHE A 29 6.94 -1.29 12.71
C PHE A 29 5.93 -0.25 12.20
N GLU A 30 6.36 0.82 11.52
CA GLU A 30 5.44 1.81 10.95
C GLU A 30 4.45 1.19 9.93
N PRO A 31 4.89 0.37 8.95
CA PRO A 31 3.95 -0.32 8.06
C PRO A 31 3.14 -1.41 8.79
N VAL A 32 3.70 -2.11 9.78
CA VAL A 32 2.99 -3.14 10.57
C VAL A 32 1.83 -2.52 11.35
N GLU A 33 2.09 -1.47 12.13
CA GLU A 33 1.06 -0.72 12.87
C GLU A 33 0.03 -0.09 11.94
N SER A 34 0.46 0.31 10.73
CA SER A 34 -0.45 0.80 9.70
C SER A 34 -1.39 -0.28 9.17
N ALA A 35 -0.90 -1.51 9.00
CA ALA A 35 -1.70 -2.65 8.57
C ALA A 35 -2.69 -3.07 9.67
N LEU A 36 -2.22 -3.21 10.92
CA LEU A 36 -3.07 -3.51 12.09
C LEU A 36 -4.23 -2.51 12.24
N ARG A 37 -3.93 -1.21 12.19
CA ARG A 37 -4.97 -0.16 12.24
C ARG A 37 -5.98 -0.24 11.09
N LYS A 38 -5.54 -0.62 9.87
CA LYS A 38 -6.45 -0.79 8.73
C LYS A 38 -7.31 -2.05 8.87
N ALA A 39 -6.78 -3.08 9.52
CA ALA A 39 -7.51 -4.30 9.84
C ALA A 39 -8.44 -4.13 11.06
N GLY A 40 -8.23 -3.08 11.86
CA GLY A 40 -8.95 -2.90 13.13
C GLY A 40 -8.53 -3.91 14.20
N LEU A 41 -7.27 -4.37 14.14
CA LEU A 41 -6.69 -5.34 15.05
C LEU A 41 -5.62 -4.69 15.92
N ASP A 42 -5.52 -5.16 17.16
CA ASP A 42 -4.40 -4.91 18.06
C ASP A 42 -3.30 -6.00 17.89
N ALA A 43 -2.10 -5.72 18.40
CA ALA A 43 -0.94 -6.59 18.15
C ALA A 43 -1.05 -7.94 18.89
N ASP A 44 -1.77 -7.99 20.00
CA ASP A 44 -2.07 -9.18 20.80
C ASP A 44 -3.13 -10.08 20.18
N GLU A 45 -3.89 -9.59 19.20
CA GLU A 45 -4.82 -10.39 18.40
C GLU A 45 -4.13 -11.16 17.26
N LEU A 46 -2.80 -11.04 17.13
CA LEU A 46 -2.03 -11.79 16.14
C LEU A 46 -1.73 -13.20 16.63
N ASP A 47 -2.12 -14.20 15.84
CA ASP A 47 -1.75 -15.60 16.11
C ASP A 47 -0.32 -15.92 15.64
N MET A 48 0.08 -15.37 14.48
CA MET A 48 1.35 -15.72 13.83
C MET A 48 1.93 -14.55 13.03
N ILE A 49 3.27 -14.45 13.02
CA ILE A 49 4.08 -13.57 12.17
C ILE A 49 4.91 -14.44 11.22
N LEU A 50 4.54 -14.47 9.94
CA LEU A 50 5.26 -15.20 8.92
C LEU A 50 6.33 -14.33 8.24
N LEU A 51 7.60 -14.71 8.37
CA LEU A 51 8.69 -14.00 7.72
C LEU A 51 8.86 -14.44 6.26
N ILE A 52 8.92 -13.47 5.34
CA ILE A 52 9.07 -13.73 3.90
C ILE A 52 10.08 -12.75 3.29
N GLY A 53 10.84 -13.21 2.30
CA GLY A 53 11.87 -12.41 1.60
C GLY A 53 13.25 -12.51 2.25
N GLY A 54 14.30 -12.41 1.44
CA GLY A 54 15.69 -12.59 1.90
C GLY A 54 16.13 -11.58 2.96
N SER A 55 15.59 -10.36 2.96
CA SER A 55 15.89 -9.37 4.01
C SER A 55 15.41 -9.80 5.39
N SER A 56 14.47 -10.75 5.46
CA SER A 56 13.95 -11.33 6.70
C SER A 56 14.88 -12.37 7.31
N GLU A 57 15.97 -12.74 6.63
CA GLU A 57 17.09 -13.54 7.19
C GLU A 57 17.89 -12.74 8.25
N ASN A 58 17.69 -11.42 8.35
CA ASN A 58 18.42 -10.57 9.29
C ASN A 58 18.03 -10.88 10.76
N PRO A 59 18.96 -11.38 11.59
CA PRO A 59 18.64 -11.80 12.96
C PRO A 59 18.18 -10.66 13.87
N TYR A 60 18.59 -9.42 13.61
CA TYR A 60 18.12 -8.26 14.37
C TYR A 60 16.64 -7.96 14.09
N LEU A 61 16.19 -8.21 12.86
CA LEU A 61 14.79 -8.05 12.48
C LEU A 61 13.92 -9.14 13.09
N GLN A 62 14.39 -10.40 13.04
CA GLN A 62 13.72 -11.53 13.67
C GLN A 62 13.57 -11.30 15.18
N ALA A 63 14.66 -10.97 15.88
CA ALA A 63 14.64 -10.68 17.30
C ALA A 63 13.71 -9.52 17.67
N ALA A 64 13.67 -8.47 16.84
CA ALA A 64 12.79 -7.33 17.08
C ALA A 64 11.29 -7.70 16.96
N LEU A 65 10.95 -8.60 16.03
CA LEU A 65 9.59 -9.11 15.80
C LEU A 65 9.15 -10.15 16.83
N HIS A 66 10.05 -10.99 17.33
CA HIS A 66 9.76 -11.87 18.47
C HIS A 66 9.32 -11.10 19.72
N GLY A 67 9.80 -9.86 19.90
CA GLY A 67 9.36 -8.98 20.98
C GLY A 67 8.34 -7.94 20.56
N PHE A 68 7.61 -8.14 19.45
CA PHE A 68 6.56 -7.23 18.99
C PHE A 68 5.19 -7.60 19.56
N SER A 69 4.86 -8.89 19.56
CA SER A 69 3.64 -9.47 20.13
C SER A 69 3.92 -10.89 20.61
N GLU A 70 2.92 -11.51 21.25
CA GLU A 70 2.98 -12.91 21.70
C GLU A 70 2.76 -13.93 20.55
N ALA A 71 2.62 -13.45 19.31
CA ALA A 71 2.39 -14.26 18.13
C ALA A 71 3.57 -15.21 17.84
N GLU A 72 3.28 -16.39 17.29
CA GLU A 72 4.32 -17.30 16.82
C GLU A 72 5.04 -16.71 15.62
N VAL A 73 6.37 -16.51 15.72
CA VAL A 73 7.17 -16.04 14.58
C VAL A 73 7.70 -17.24 13.82
N GLU A 74 7.15 -17.47 12.62
CA GLU A 74 7.55 -18.58 11.76
C GLU A 74 8.54 -18.12 10.69
N VAL A 75 9.64 -18.87 10.56
CA VAL A 75 10.70 -18.62 9.57
C VAL A 75 10.81 -19.81 8.63
N PRO A 76 10.20 -19.73 7.44
CA PRO A 76 10.26 -20.80 6.47
C PRO A 76 11.68 -21.18 6.05
N ARG A 77 11.86 -22.45 5.67
CA ARG A 77 13.16 -22.99 5.21
C ARG A 77 13.77 -22.23 4.04
N ASP A 78 12.93 -21.75 3.11
CA ASP A 78 13.37 -20.93 1.97
C ASP A 78 12.48 -19.69 1.86
N LEU A 79 12.98 -18.56 2.35
CA LEU A 79 12.26 -17.29 2.38
C LEU A 79 12.05 -16.68 0.98
N ARG A 80 12.74 -17.16 -0.06
CA ARG A 80 12.79 -16.54 -1.39
C ARG A 80 11.74 -17.10 -2.35
N VAL A 81 11.27 -18.32 -2.12
CA VAL A 81 10.30 -19.01 -3.01
C VAL A 81 8.83 -18.74 -2.67
N HIS A 82 8.52 -18.33 -1.45
CA HIS A 82 7.13 -18.29 -0.98
C HIS A 82 6.23 -17.34 -1.79
N VAL A 83 6.75 -16.20 -2.23
CA VAL A 83 5.98 -15.24 -3.05
C VAL A 83 5.62 -15.85 -4.40
N SER A 84 6.56 -16.49 -5.08
CA SER A 84 6.30 -17.12 -6.39
C SER A 84 5.42 -18.35 -6.27
N THR A 85 5.60 -19.16 -5.21
CA THR A 85 4.72 -20.30 -4.90
C THR A 85 3.28 -19.83 -4.62
N GLY A 86 3.10 -18.81 -3.78
CA GLY A 86 1.79 -18.23 -3.50
C GLY A 86 1.12 -17.66 -4.75
N ALA A 87 1.87 -16.99 -5.62
CA ALA A 87 1.36 -16.50 -6.90
C ALA A 87 0.92 -17.63 -7.84
N ALA A 88 1.69 -18.72 -7.92
CA ALA A 88 1.34 -19.90 -8.72
C ALA A 88 0.07 -20.58 -8.20
N LEU A 89 -0.05 -20.76 -6.89
CA LEU A 89 -1.26 -21.30 -6.26
C LEU A 89 -2.47 -20.40 -6.50
N ASN A 90 -2.34 -19.09 -6.26
CA ASN A 90 -3.42 -18.14 -6.48
C ASN A 90 -3.87 -18.15 -7.96
N SER A 91 -2.93 -18.27 -8.91
CA SER A 91 -3.25 -18.40 -10.33
C SER A 91 -4.01 -19.71 -10.64
N LEU A 92 -3.60 -20.83 -10.05
CA LEU A 92 -4.30 -22.10 -10.19
C LEU A 92 -5.74 -22.01 -9.65
N PHE A 93 -5.94 -21.42 -8.47
CA PHE A 93 -7.28 -21.27 -7.92
C PHE A 93 -8.14 -20.33 -8.75
N LEU A 94 -7.60 -19.17 -9.13
CA LEU A 94 -8.37 -18.16 -9.85
C LEU A 94 -8.68 -18.59 -11.29
N ASN A 95 -7.70 -19.07 -12.03
CA ASN A 95 -7.84 -19.38 -13.46
C ASN A 95 -8.21 -20.85 -13.72
N GLY A 96 -7.80 -21.76 -12.84
CA GLY A 96 -8.09 -23.20 -12.96
C GLY A 96 -9.42 -23.58 -12.32
N PHE A 97 -9.74 -23.04 -11.14
CA PHE A 97 -10.95 -23.40 -10.39
C PHE A 97 -12.02 -22.29 -10.32
N GLY A 98 -11.71 -21.08 -10.78
CA GLY A 98 -12.63 -19.94 -10.67
C GLY A 98 -12.85 -19.47 -9.22
N VAL A 99 -11.96 -19.86 -8.31
CA VAL A 99 -12.06 -19.54 -6.88
C VAL A 99 -11.10 -18.42 -6.54
N ASN A 100 -11.61 -17.36 -5.91
CA ASN A 100 -10.76 -16.30 -5.38
C ASN A 100 -10.43 -16.57 -3.90
N VAL A 101 -9.19 -17.01 -3.65
CA VAL A 101 -8.70 -17.35 -2.29
C VAL A 101 -8.37 -16.09 -1.48
N VAL A 102 -7.96 -15.01 -2.16
CA VAL A 102 -7.53 -13.77 -1.51
C VAL A 102 -8.49 -12.64 -1.86
N ARG A 103 -8.99 -11.94 -0.85
CA ARG A 103 -9.82 -10.73 -1.03
C ARG A 103 -8.94 -9.49 -0.77
N PRO A 104 -8.32 -8.90 -1.80
CA PRO A 104 -7.46 -7.74 -1.61
C PRO A 104 -8.28 -6.52 -1.19
N ILE A 105 -7.66 -5.61 -0.45
CA ILE A 105 -8.25 -4.31 -0.07
C ILE A 105 -7.46 -3.15 -0.68
N THR A 106 -8.08 -1.97 -0.81
CA THR A 106 -7.38 -0.74 -1.18
C THR A 106 -6.45 -0.26 -0.07
N SER A 107 -5.18 -0.03 -0.38
CA SER A 107 -4.21 0.48 0.61
C SER A 107 -4.46 1.94 0.99
N GLU A 108 -4.83 2.77 0.02
CA GLU A 108 -5.14 4.20 0.19
C GLU A 108 -6.51 4.51 -0.42
N PRO A 109 -7.18 5.60 0.02
CA PRO A 109 -8.39 6.03 -0.65
C PRO A 109 -8.10 6.46 -2.09
N ILE A 110 -9.00 6.10 -3.00
CA ILE A 110 -9.04 6.61 -4.37
C ILE A 110 -9.84 7.90 -4.35
N LEU A 111 -9.23 9.00 -4.78
CA LEU A 111 -9.79 10.34 -4.70
C LEU A 111 -9.93 10.97 -6.09
N VAL A 112 -10.93 11.83 -6.24
CA VAL A 112 -11.09 12.75 -7.38
C VAL A 112 -10.93 14.20 -6.92
N VAL A 113 -10.32 15.03 -7.75
CA VAL A 113 -10.23 16.47 -7.51
C VAL A 113 -11.17 17.19 -8.48
N THR A 114 -12.19 17.85 -7.94
CA THR A 114 -13.10 18.70 -8.72
C THR A 114 -12.84 20.18 -8.42
N ARG A 115 -13.20 21.05 -9.36
CA ARG A 115 -13.02 22.50 -9.17
C ARG A 115 -13.95 23.08 -8.10
N GLU A 116 -15.18 22.58 -8.05
CA GLU A 116 -16.24 23.12 -7.19
C GLU A 116 -16.19 22.56 -5.78
N GLN A 117 -15.92 21.26 -5.63
CA GLN A 117 -16.04 20.55 -4.36
C GLN A 117 -14.67 20.06 -3.82
N GLY A 118 -13.57 20.39 -4.50
CA GLY A 118 -12.24 20.04 -4.05
C GLY A 118 -11.95 18.53 -4.09
N LEU A 119 -11.26 18.02 -3.07
CA LEU A 119 -10.84 16.61 -2.98
C LEU A 119 -11.98 15.75 -2.43
N GLN A 120 -12.44 14.77 -3.21
CA GLN A 120 -13.51 13.86 -2.83
C GLN A 120 -13.02 12.40 -2.84
N THR A 121 -13.46 11.65 -1.85
CA THR A 121 -13.19 10.20 -1.76
C THR A 121 -14.18 9.41 -2.59
N LEU A 122 -13.67 8.66 -3.56
CA LEU A 122 -14.45 7.74 -4.39
C LEU A 122 -14.50 6.35 -3.78
N VAL A 123 -13.33 5.83 -3.41
CA VAL A 123 -13.18 4.53 -2.76
C VAL A 123 -12.38 4.75 -1.48
N PRO A 124 -12.93 4.49 -0.29
CA PRO A 124 -12.17 4.54 0.95
C PRO A 124 -10.97 3.58 0.94
N ALA A 125 -9.97 3.85 1.78
CA ALA A 125 -8.96 2.82 2.10
C ALA A 125 -9.63 1.66 2.84
N GLY A 126 -9.11 0.45 2.66
CA GLY A 126 -9.64 -0.77 3.26
C GLY A 126 -10.82 -1.38 2.49
N THR A 127 -11.21 -0.80 1.36
CA THR A 127 -12.32 -1.34 0.55
C THR A 127 -11.88 -2.63 -0.15
N GLU A 128 -12.60 -3.73 0.04
CA GLU A 128 -12.37 -5.00 -0.69
C GLU A 128 -12.54 -4.82 -2.21
N ILE A 129 -11.67 -5.48 -2.99
CA ILE A 129 -11.67 -5.44 -4.45
C ILE A 129 -11.90 -6.86 -5.00
N PRO A 130 -12.83 -7.05 -5.95
CA PRO A 130 -13.66 -6.03 -6.63
C PRO A 130 -14.75 -5.43 -5.73
N CYS A 131 -14.96 -4.11 -5.83
CA CYS A 131 -16.07 -3.40 -5.17
C CYS A 131 -17.16 -3.00 -6.17
N ALA A 132 -18.31 -2.56 -5.65
CA ALA A 132 -19.38 -2.01 -6.48
C ALA A 132 -18.91 -0.79 -7.31
N PRO A 133 -19.45 -0.58 -8.53
CA PRO A 133 -19.11 0.59 -9.35
C PRO A 133 -19.45 1.90 -8.65
N VAL A 134 -18.50 2.83 -8.61
CA VAL A 134 -18.71 4.19 -8.09
C VAL A 134 -19.10 5.11 -9.26
N THR A 135 -20.32 5.65 -9.23
CA THR A 135 -20.81 6.56 -10.27
C THR A 135 -20.67 8.02 -9.84
N ILE A 136 -20.01 8.83 -10.66
CA ILE A 136 -19.89 10.26 -10.46
C ILE A 136 -20.66 10.95 -11.59
N ARG A 137 -21.68 11.72 -11.23
CA ARG A 137 -22.48 12.49 -12.20
C ARG A 137 -21.80 13.83 -12.47
N ASP A 138 -22.04 14.37 -13.67
CA ASP A 138 -21.69 15.75 -14.03
C ASP A 138 -20.20 16.13 -13.97
N LEU A 139 -19.30 15.16 -14.19
CA LEU A 139 -17.87 15.42 -14.37
C LEU A 139 -17.63 16.22 -15.66
N ARG A 140 -17.50 17.55 -15.53
CA ARG A 140 -17.17 18.45 -16.63
C ARG A 140 -15.68 18.79 -16.61
N ALA A 141 -14.96 18.42 -17.67
CA ALA A 141 -13.58 18.85 -17.86
C ALA A 141 -13.56 20.34 -18.20
N SER A 142 -12.76 21.12 -17.48
CA SER A 142 -12.54 22.54 -17.78
C SER A 142 -11.67 22.70 -19.04
N GLY A 143 -12.29 22.63 -20.22
CA GLY A 143 -11.90 23.36 -21.43
C GLY A 143 -10.50 23.13 -22.05
N ARG A 144 -10.41 22.22 -23.02
CA ARG A 144 -9.84 22.42 -24.37
C ARG A 144 -10.31 21.24 -25.23
N LYS A 145 -10.90 21.50 -26.41
CA LYS A 145 -11.20 20.46 -27.40
C LYS A 145 -9.92 19.62 -27.61
N GLY A 146 -9.95 18.35 -27.22
CA GLY A 146 -8.91 17.38 -27.55
C GLY A 146 -8.32 16.54 -26.40
N ARG A 147 -8.48 16.88 -25.11
CA ARG A 147 -8.00 16.00 -24.02
C ARG A 147 -8.90 16.05 -22.77
N GLN A 148 -9.77 15.03 -22.61
CA GLN A 148 -10.42 14.74 -21.33
C GLN A 148 -9.37 14.17 -20.36
N GLY A 149 -9.15 14.81 -19.22
CA GLY A 149 -8.34 14.26 -18.14
C GLY A 149 -8.94 14.61 -16.79
N SER A 150 -9.62 13.64 -16.16
CA SER A 150 -9.91 13.68 -14.72
C SER A 150 -8.65 13.29 -13.97
N LYS A 151 -8.29 14.06 -12.93
CA LYS A 151 -7.10 13.78 -12.13
C LYS A 151 -7.50 12.95 -10.92
N CYS A 152 -7.32 11.63 -11.02
CA CYS A 152 -7.44 10.71 -9.89
C CYS A 152 -6.13 10.69 -9.09
N ARG A 153 -6.22 10.54 -7.76
CA ARG A 153 -5.07 10.39 -6.87
C ARG A 153 -5.34 9.32 -5.81
N SER A 154 -4.35 8.51 -5.48
CA SER A 154 -4.26 7.82 -4.19
C SER A 154 -3.55 8.75 -3.19
N ALA A 155 -3.98 8.76 -1.93
CA ALA A 155 -3.38 9.63 -0.90
C ALA A 155 -3.08 8.88 0.40
N SER A 156 -1.83 8.92 0.85
CA SER A 156 -1.41 8.34 2.13
C SER A 156 -1.44 9.35 3.30
N ARG A 157 -1.63 10.64 3.03
CA ARG A 157 -1.83 11.71 4.03
C ARG A 157 -2.76 12.79 3.48
N ALA A 158 -3.86 13.05 4.18
CA ALA A 158 -4.63 14.27 3.99
C ALA A 158 -3.80 15.45 4.50
N ARG A 159 -3.11 16.18 3.61
CA ARG A 159 -2.57 17.49 3.98
C ARG A 159 -3.75 18.46 4.07
N THR A 160 -4.28 18.63 5.27
CA THR A 160 -5.02 19.84 5.62
C THR A 160 -4.01 20.95 5.80
N SER A 161 -3.72 21.70 4.73
CA SER A 161 -3.10 23.01 4.87
C SER A 161 -3.47 23.88 3.69
N SER A 162 -4.25 24.92 3.98
CA SER A 162 -4.30 26.16 3.23
C SER A 162 -2.88 26.65 2.92
N SER A 163 -2.68 27.16 1.70
CA SER A 163 -1.43 27.72 1.16
C SER A 163 -0.38 26.69 0.73
N ALA A 164 -0.19 26.59 -0.60
CA ALA A 164 1.11 26.71 -1.27
C ALA A 164 0.91 26.27 -2.73
N SER A 165 0.74 27.28 -3.57
CA SER A 165 0.88 27.17 -5.01
C SER A 165 2.28 26.67 -5.38
N SER A 166 2.35 25.94 -6.48
CA SER A 166 3.52 25.64 -7.32
C SER A 166 4.17 24.25 -7.18
N ARG A 167 4.30 23.62 -8.36
CA ARG A 167 5.27 22.60 -8.78
C ARG A 167 5.14 21.19 -8.19
N LEU A 168 4.67 20.24 -8.99
CA LEU A 168 5.55 19.42 -9.84
C LEU A 168 4.74 18.33 -10.54
N SER A 169 4.93 18.31 -11.85
CA SER A 169 4.33 17.42 -12.83
C SER A 169 5.15 16.14 -12.92
N ARG A 170 4.50 14.98 -12.76
CA ARG A 170 4.86 13.74 -13.47
C ARG A 170 3.65 12.81 -13.42
N ALA A 171 2.87 12.81 -14.48
CA ALA A 171 1.90 11.76 -14.75
C ALA A 171 2.61 10.72 -15.61
N VAL A 172 2.62 9.48 -15.13
CA VAL A 172 3.02 8.30 -15.90
C VAL A 172 1.97 8.10 -17.00
N GLN A 173 2.39 8.26 -18.26
CA GLN A 173 1.63 7.86 -19.43
C GLN A 173 2.00 6.42 -19.76
N THR A 174 1.09 5.47 -19.52
CA THR A 174 1.14 4.16 -20.18
C THR A 174 0.23 4.22 -21.40
N ALA A 175 0.82 4.24 -22.58
CA ALA A 175 0.13 4.01 -23.85
C ALA A 175 -0.13 2.50 -24.00
N SER A 176 -1.31 2.13 -24.51
CA SER A 176 -1.64 0.76 -24.95
C SER A 176 -1.62 0.72 -26.49
N PRO A 177 -1.13 -0.36 -27.14
CA PRO A 177 -0.96 -0.42 -28.58
C PRO A 177 -2.29 -0.69 -29.30
N GLY A 178 -2.46 -0.05 -30.47
CA GLY A 178 -3.64 -0.18 -31.32
C GLY A 178 -3.83 -1.60 -31.89
N GLY A 179 -5.09 -2.01 -31.99
CA GLY A 179 -5.50 -3.21 -32.71
C GLY A 179 -5.34 -3.04 -34.24
N PRO A 180 -5.31 -4.16 -34.99
CA PRO A 180 -5.05 -4.15 -36.43
C PRO A 180 -6.26 -3.63 -37.23
N PRO A 181 -6.04 -3.00 -38.40
CA PRO A 181 -7.12 -2.57 -39.27
C PRO A 181 -7.76 -3.77 -39.98
N SER A 182 -9.09 -3.73 -40.09
CA SER A 182 -9.91 -4.63 -40.88
C SER A 182 -9.91 -4.24 -42.37
N THR A 183 -9.99 -5.30 -43.19
CA THR A 183 -10.11 -5.42 -44.66
C THR A 183 -8.86 -5.19 -45.48
#